data_AF-A0A6A6W552-F1
#
_entry.id   AF-A0A6A6W552-F1
#
_cell.length_a   1.000
_cell.length_b   1.000
_cell.length_c   1.000
_cell.angle_alpha   90.00
_cell.angle_beta   90.00
_cell.angle_gamma   90.00
#
_symmetry.space_group_name_H-M   'P 1'
#
loop_
_entity.id
_entity.type
_entity.pdbx_description
1 polymer ?
#
loop_
_entity_poly.entity_id
_entity_poly.type
_entity_poly.pdbx_seq_one_letter_code
_entity_poly.pdbx_strand_id
1 'polypeptide(L)' 'MPTPLDRATQSKSAFIAFAGIVAAVGAWTIWGSGPMFPPEADPSGGKTLKA' A
#
# COMPACT_ATOMS: atom_id res chain seq x y z
N MET A 1 29.40 -27.79 8.76
CA MET A 1 28.44 -27.57 9.87
C MET A 1 27.73 -26.25 9.62
N PRO A 2 26.42 -26.25 9.28
CA PRO A 2 25.68 -25.00 9.08
C PRO A 2 25.47 -24.34 10.43
N THR A 3 26.08 -23.18 10.64
CA THR A 3 25.94 -22.41 11.88
C THR A 3 24.52 -21.82 11.96
N PRO A 4 24.04 -21.46 13.16
CA PRO A 4 22.74 -20.80 13.30
C PRO A 4 22.61 -19.52 12.46
N LEU A 5 23.74 -18.82 12.25
CA LEU A 5 23.82 -17.61 11.44
C LEU A 5 23.56 -17.89 9.95
N ASP A 6 24.09 -18.99 9.41
CA ASP A 6 23.87 -19.42 8.03
C ASP A 6 22.41 -19.84 7.78
N ARG A 7 21.75 -20.42 8.79
CA ARG A 7 20.30 -20.71 8.73
C ARG A 7 19.41 -19.47 8.81
N ALA A 8 19.85 -18.42 9.50
CA ALA A 8 19.11 -17.17 9.58
C ALA A 8 19.19 -16.38 8.26
N THR A 9 20.36 -16.35 7.63
CA THR A 9 20.57 -15.63 6.36
C THR A 9 19.98 -16.36 5.15
N GLN A 10 19.90 -17.69 5.17
CA GLN A 10 19.21 -18.50 4.13
C GLN A 10 17.73 -18.78 4.45
N SER A 11 17.12 -18.03 5.35
CA SER A 11 15.74 -18.26 5.79
C SER A 11 14.71 -17.91 4.70
N LYS A 12 14.45 -18.88 3.81
CA LYS A 12 13.45 -18.76 2.73
C LYS A 12 12.04 -18.48 3.26
N SER A 13 11.71 -18.98 4.45
CA SER A 13 10.41 -18.73 5.10
C SER A 13 10.23 -17.27 5.48
N ALA A 14 11.27 -16.61 5.99
CA ALA A 14 11.22 -15.19 6.33
C ALA A 14 11.00 -14.32 5.09
N PHE A 15 11.67 -14.65 3.97
CA PHE A 15 11.48 -13.95 2.71
C PHE A 15 10.07 -14.14 2.16
N ILE A 16 9.55 -15.38 2.12
CA ILE A 16 8.20 -15.66 1.64
C ILE A 16 7.14 -14.97 2.51
N ALA A 17 7.32 -14.97 3.84
CA ALA A 17 6.41 -14.29 4.76
C ALA A 17 6.40 -12.77 4.52
N PHE A 18 7.57 -12.14 4.42
CA PHE A 18 7.68 -10.71 4.12
C PHE A 18 7.05 -10.36 2.77
N ALA A 19 7.43 -11.08 1.71
CA ALA A 19 6.90 -10.87 0.38
C ALA A 19 5.36 -11.05 0.34
N GLY A 20 4.83 -12.04 1.06
CA GLY A 20 3.40 -12.27 1.20
C GLY A 20 2.66 -11.11 1.87
N ILE A 21 3.23 -10.57 2.97
CA ILE A 21 2.65 -9.40 3.66
C ILE A 21 2.66 -8.18 2.72
N VAL A 22 3.79 -7.89 2.08
CA VAL A 22 3.91 -6.74 1.16
C VAL A 22 2.94 -6.86 -0.01
N ALA A 23 2.81 -8.05 -0.60
CA ALA A 23 1.87 -8.30 -1.69
C ALA A 23 0.40 -8.14 -1.23
N ALA A 24 0.06 -8.63 -0.04
CA ALA A 24 -1.28 -8.48 0.54
C ALA A 24 -1.62 -7.00 0.79
N VAL A 25 -0.68 -6.24 1.37
CA VAL A 25 -0.85 -4.80 1.58
C VAL A 25 -0.97 -4.07 0.24
N GLY A 26 -0.14 -4.39 -0.75
CA GLY A 26 -0.23 -3.77 -2.08
C GLY A 26 -1.56 -4.02 -2.77
N ALA A 27 -2.07 -5.26 -2.73
CA ALA A 27 -3.37 -5.61 -3.26
C ALA A 27 -4.50 -4.87 -2.51
N TRP A 28 -4.40 -4.77 -1.18
CA TRP A 28 -5.35 -4.02 -0.36
C TRP A 28 -5.31 -2.52 -0.65
N THR A 29 -4.14 -1.93 -0.92
CA THR A 29 -4.03 -0.51 -1.27
C THR A 29 -4.66 -0.20 -2.63
N ILE A 30 -4.52 -1.09 -3.62
CA ILE A 30 -5.09 -0.83 -4.96
C ILE A 30 -6.62 -0.94 -4.96
N TRP A 31 -7.17 -1.95 -4.29
CA TRP A 31 -8.61 -2.24 -4.36
C TRP A 31 -9.43 -1.86 -3.11
N GLY A 32 -8.80 -1.88 -1.94
CA GLY A 32 -9.46 -1.71 -0.64
C GLY A 32 -9.24 -0.34 -0.01
N SER A 33 -8.11 0.31 -0.25
CA SER A 33 -7.93 1.68 0.20
C SER A 33 -8.69 2.59 -0.76
N GLY A 34 -9.82 3.13 -0.29
CA GLY A 34 -10.47 4.27 -0.92
C GLY A 34 -9.47 5.44 -1.09
N PRO A 35 -9.88 6.52 -1.76
CA PRO A 35 -8.97 7.61 -2.10
C PRO A 35 -8.20 8.07 -0.85
N MET A 36 -6.87 7.86 -0.86
CA MET A 36 -5.95 8.18 0.25
C MET A 36 -6.01 9.66 0.63
N PHE A 37 -6.41 10.49 -0.33
CA PHE A 37 -6.64 11.91 -0.17
C PHE A 37 -8.14 12.19 -0.26
N PRO A 38 -8.70 13.06 0.59
CA PRO A 38 -10.04 13.57 0.38
C PRO A 38 -10.15 14.10 -1.05
N PRO A 39 -11.12 13.67 -1.87
CA PRO A 39 -11.36 14.32 -3.15
C PRO A 39 -11.63 15.79 -2.86
N GLU A 40 -10.76 16.67 -3.37
CA GLU A 40 -10.94 18.12 -3.29
C GLU A 40 -12.36 18.42 -3.80
N ALA A 41 -13.16 19.11 -2.99
CA ALA A 41 -14.48 19.52 -3.44
C ALA A 41 -14.26 20.40 -4.68
N ASP A 42 -14.78 19.96 -5.83
CA ASP A 42 -14.74 20.73 -7.08
C ASP A 42 -15.18 22.17 -6.75
N PRO A 43 -14.35 23.21 -6.97
CA PRO A 43 -14.70 24.56 -6.59
C PRO A 43 -16.05 24.86 -7.23
N SER A 44 -17.07 25.04 -6.39
CA SER A 44 -18.41 25.34 -6.85
C SER A 44 -18.34 26.71 -7.53
N GLY A 45 -18.13 26.70 -8.86
CA GLY A 45 -18.13 27.88 -9.69
C GLY A 45 -19.49 28.54 -9.50
N GLY A 46 -19.50 29.60 -8.69
CA GLY A 46 -20.69 30.37 -8.39
C GLY A 46 -21.31 30.84 -9.70
N LYS A 47 -22.53 30.36 -9.96
CA LYS A 47 -23.39 30.86 -11.03
C LYS A 47 -23.88 32.27 -10.66
N THR A 48 -23.00 33.26 -10.68
CA THR A 48 -23.38 34.66 -10.40
C THR A 48 -22.57 35.64 -11.24
N LEU A 49 -22.77 35.61 -12.56
CA LEU A 49 -22.69 36.84 -13.35
C LEU A 49 -23.98 36.91 -14.18
N LYS A 50 -25.00 37.44 -13.52
CA LYS A 50 -26.19 38.02 -14.15
C LYS A 50 -25.89 39.53 -14.19
N ALA A 51 -25.61 40.06 -15.37
CA ALA A 51 -25.62 41.49 -15.70
C ALA A 51 -26.12 41.61 -17.13
#